data_AF-R7GV87-F1
#
_entry.id   AF-R7GV87-F1
#
_cell.length_a   1.000
_cell.length_b   1.000
_cell.length_c   1.000
_cell.angle_alpha   90.00
_cell.angle_beta   90.00
_cell.angle_gamma   90.00
#
_symmetry.space_group_name_H-M   'P 1'
#
loop_
_entity.id
_entity.type
_entity.pdbx_description
1 polymer ?
#
loop_
_entity_poly.entity_id
_entity_poly.type
_entity_poly.pdbx_seq_one_letter_code
_entity_poly.pdbx_strand_id
1 'polypeptide(L)'
;MEKTELFVCRCHDVSHQLVLETLKTEEDEEHVVYGCFHLVHLEFWDKLKSATKYLFGRKRKDGDFDALLLRPEDADRLAWFANYLDGEVSAIDKAVAPFGFTFCSKENVYEVALEAYQYTLNDGSVQTEYEMSVCVSIKPGNIFYRLYRTAKYLSGYCSCYGDFDSFEFMPTDSAKLHRMVSGLRVY
;
A
#
# COMPACT_ATOMS: atom_id res chain seq x y z
N MET A 1 20.89 -8.66 2.99
CA MET A 1 20.54 -9.75 2.04
C MET A 1 19.55 -9.14 1.07
N GLU A 2 19.77 -9.23 -0.24
CA GLU A 2 18.77 -8.72 -1.20
C GLU A 2 17.58 -9.67 -1.24
N LYS A 3 16.38 -9.11 -1.13
CA LYS A 3 15.14 -9.86 -1.19
C LYS A 3 14.08 -9.02 -1.88
N THR A 4 13.36 -9.67 -2.78
CA THR A 4 12.22 -9.09 -3.50
C THR A 4 11.02 -10.00 -3.31
N GLU A 5 9.89 -9.44 -2.91
CA GLU A 5 8.64 -10.17 -2.68
C GLU A 5 7.48 -9.47 -3.38
N LEU A 6 6.64 -10.27 -4.03
CA LEU A 6 5.45 -9.82 -4.75
C LEU A 6 4.16 -10.15 -3.98
N PHE A 7 3.38 -9.14 -3.65
CA PHE A 7 2.12 -9.23 -2.94
C PHE A 7 0.98 -9.02 -3.92
N VAL A 8 0.16 -10.05 -4.12
CA VAL A 8 -1.05 -9.98 -4.97
C VAL A 8 -2.23 -9.64 -4.08
N CYS A 9 -3.08 -8.72 -4.55
CA CYS A 9 -4.30 -8.34 -3.84
C CYS A 9 -5.20 -9.54 -3.54
N ARG A 10 -5.94 -9.48 -2.43
CA ARG A 10 -6.96 -10.47 -2.04
C ARG A 10 -8.04 -10.72 -3.11
N CYS A 11 -8.23 -9.79 -4.05
CA CYS A 11 -9.13 -10.00 -5.19
C CYS A 11 -8.59 -10.98 -6.25
N HIS A 12 -7.37 -11.48 -6.10
CA HIS A 12 -6.67 -12.39 -7.03
C HIS A 12 -6.42 -11.82 -8.44
N ASP A 13 -6.61 -10.52 -8.64
CA ASP A 13 -6.23 -9.85 -9.89
C ASP A 13 -4.72 -9.59 -9.89
N VAL A 14 -4.02 -10.19 -10.86
CA VAL A 14 -2.58 -10.00 -11.05
C VAL A 14 -2.22 -8.57 -11.45
N SER A 15 -3.19 -7.74 -11.77
CA SER A 15 -2.98 -6.34 -12.07
C SER A 15 -2.93 -5.48 -10.79
N HIS A 16 -3.32 -6.02 -9.63
CA HIS A 16 -3.21 -5.36 -8.32
C HIS A 16 -2.07 -6.00 -7.54
N GLN A 17 -0.86 -5.45 -7.70
CA GLN A 17 0.33 -5.98 -7.04
C GLN A 17 1.10 -4.89 -6.30
N LEU A 18 1.73 -5.29 -5.19
CA LEU A 18 2.77 -4.53 -4.51
C LEU A 18 4.05 -5.34 -4.55
N VAL A 19 5.15 -4.72 -4.97
CA VAL A 19 6.48 -5.29 -4.89
C VAL A 19 7.21 -4.61 -3.74
N LEU A 20 7.80 -5.39 -2.83
CA LEU A 20 8.76 -4.90 -1.84
C LEU A 20 10.14 -5.46 -2.14
N GLU A 21 11.16 -4.63 -2.11
CA GLU A 21 12.54 -5.00 -2.38
C GLU A 21 13.53 -4.33 -1.42
N THR A 22 14.61 -5.03 -1.10
CA THR A 22 15.76 -4.47 -0.38
C THR A 22 16.95 -4.41 -1.34
N LEU A 23 17.47 -3.22 -1.61
CA LEU A 23 18.68 -3.03 -2.41
C LEU A 23 19.88 -2.89 -1.48
N LYS A 24 21.04 -3.45 -1.85
CA LYS A 24 22.30 -3.16 -1.16
C LYS A 24 22.84 -1.83 -1.67
N THR A 25 22.94 -0.85 -0.78
CA THR A 25 23.83 0.30 -0.94
C THR A 25 25.25 -0.18 -0.64
N GLU A 26 26.19 0.07 -1.54
CA GLU A 26 27.60 -0.21 -1.27
C GLU A 26 28.10 0.79 -0.21
N GLU A 27 28.65 0.25 0.89
CA GLU A 27 29.24 0.96 2.03
C GLU A 27 28.23 1.63 3.01
N ASP A 28 27.85 0.87 4.06
CA ASP A 28 27.41 1.38 5.38
C ASP A 28 26.14 2.27 5.49
N GLU A 29 25.18 2.16 4.56
CA GLU A 29 24.04 3.09 4.50
C GLU A 29 22.67 2.40 4.66
N GLU A 30 22.02 2.68 5.80
CA GLU A 30 20.60 2.47 6.17
C GLU A 30 19.83 1.25 5.60
N HIS A 31 19.22 0.45 6.49
CA HIS A 31 18.25 -0.57 6.07
C HIS A 31 17.01 0.10 5.44
N VAL A 32 16.93 0.09 4.12
CA VAL A 32 15.79 0.62 3.36
C VAL A 32 15.02 -0.50 2.68
N VAL A 33 13.70 -0.45 2.77
CA VAL A 33 12.79 -1.29 1.99
C VAL A 33 12.08 -0.41 0.97
N TYR A 34 12.32 -0.68 -0.31
CA TYR A 34 11.65 -0.03 -1.42
C TYR A 34 10.35 -0.76 -1.71
N GLY A 35 9.28 0.00 -1.97
CA GLY A 35 8.00 -0.53 -2.37
C GLY A 35 7.52 0.12 -3.66
N CYS A 36 6.88 -0.66 -4.53
CA CYS A 36 6.27 -0.16 -5.75
C CYS A 36 4.95 -0.88 -6.00
N PHE A 37 3.87 -0.13 -6.24
CA PHE A 37 2.64 -0.72 -6.76
C PHE A 37 2.76 -0.94 -8.27
N HIS A 38 2.29 -2.09 -8.73
CA HIS A 38 1.95 -2.30 -10.13
C HIS A 38 0.44 -2.08 -10.23
N LEU A 39 0.06 -0.96 -10.87
CA LEU A 39 -1.34 -0.58 -11.06
C LEU A 39 -1.80 -0.85 -12.49
N VAL A 40 -3.07 -1.20 -12.63
CA VAL A 40 -3.69 -1.69 -13.88
C VAL A 40 -3.71 -0.61 -14.97
N HIS A 41 -3.61 -1.07 -16.21
CA HIS A 41 -4.02 -0.29 -17.37
C HIS A 41 -5.56 -0.20 -17.47
N LEU A 42 -6.16 0.85 -16.90
CA LEU A 42 -7.58 1.17 -17.16
C LEU A 42 -7.83 1.57 -18.63
N GLU A 43 -9.03 1.31 -19.15
CA GLU A 43 -9.46 1.85 -20.45
C GLU A 43 -9.53 3.40 -20.41
N PHE A 44 -9.39 4.05 -21.56
CA PHE A 44 -9.29 5.51 -21.64
C PHE A 44 -10.45 6.24 -20.93
N TRP A 45 -11.69 5.77 -21.07
CA TRP A 45 -12.85 6.41 -20.46
C TRP A 45 -12.88 6.26 -18.93
N ASP A 46 -12.44 5.12 -18.41
CA ASP A 46 -12.30 4.90 -16.97
C ASP A 46 -11.11 5.67 -16.40
N LYS A 47 -10.01 5.79 -17.17
CA LYS A 47 -8.90 6.70 -16.83
C LYS A 47 -9.38 8.14 -16.77
N LEU A 48 -10.16 8.59 -17.75
CA LEU A 48 -10.70 9.95 -17.80
C LEU A 48 -11.64 10.22 -16.64
N LYS A 49 -12.54 9.29 -16.32
CA LYS A 49 -13.47 9.42 -15.19
C LYS A 49 -12.73 9.45 -13.85
N SER A 50 -11.70 8.63 -13.70
CA SER A 50 -10.84 8.59 -12.51
C SER A 50 -10.03 9.87 -12.37
N ALA A 51 -9.36 10.29 -13.44
CA ALA A 51 -8.56 11.50 -13.48
C ALA A 51 -9.40 12.78 -13.30
N THR A 52 -10.66 12.78 -13.75
CA THR A 52 -11.59 13.89 -13.51
C THR A 52 -11.97 13.98 -12.04
N LYS A 53 -12.35 12.86 -11.38
CA LYS A 53 -12.61 12.84 -9.93
C LYS A 53 -11.38 13.31 -9.13
N TYR A 54 -10.20 12.86 -9.58
CA TYR A 54 -8.89 13.24 -9.05
C TYR A 54 -8.60 14.75 -9.19
N LEU A 55 -8.89 15.36 -10.33
CA LEU A 55 -8.70 16.80 -10.56
C LEU A 55 -9.51 17.64 -9.54
N PHE A 56 -10.73 17.19 -9.22
CA PHE A 56 -11.60 17.84 -8.24
C PHE A 56 -11.31 17.45 -6.79
N GLY A 57 -10.23 16.70 -6.52
CA GLY A 57 -9.79 16.35 -5.17
C GLY A 57 -10.74 15.41 -4.42
N ARG A 58 -11.61 14.69 -5.15
CA ARG A 58 -12.55 13.76 -4.56
C ARG A 58 -11.85 12.43 -4.29
N LYS A 59 -11.38 12.25 -3.04
CA LYS A 59 -10.83 10.98 -2.55
C LYS A 59 -11.85 9.86 -2.71
N ARG A 60 -11.47 8.73 -3.31
CA ARG A 60 -12.28 7.50 -3.22
C ARG A 60 -12.05 6.77 -1.90
N LYS A 61 -13.02 5.93 -1.52
CA LYS A 61 -12.90 5.00 -0.39
C LYS A 61 -11.70 4.07 -0.59
N ASP A 62 -11.48 3.65 -1.84
CA ASP A 62 -10.44 2.70 -2.22
C ASP A 62 -9.19 3.38 -2.82
N GLY A 63 -8.93 4.65 -2.48
CA GLY A 63 -7.81 5.42 -3.05
C GLY A 63 -8.05 5.94 -4.48
N ASP A 64 -7.30 6.98 -4.87
CA ASP A 64 -7.46 7.60 -6.19
C ASP A 64 -6.70 6.83 -7.29
N PHE A 65 -5.82 5.92 -6.88
CA PHE A 65 -4.92 5.10 -7.70
C PHE A 65 -4.97 3.63 -7.25
N ASP A 66 -6.17 3.12 -6.97
CA ASP A 66 -6.46 1.79 -6.44
C ASP A 66 -6.03 1.53 -4.98
N ALA A 67 -6.67 0.50 -4.39
CA ALA A 67 -6.38 -0.03 -3.07
C ALA A 67 -5.89 -1.48 -3.21
N LEU A 68 -4.86 -1.82 -2.46
CA LEU A 68 -4.41 -3.20 -2.33
C LEU A 68 -4.93 -3.78 -1.02
N LEU A 69 -5.66 -4.88 -1.12
CA LEU A 69 -6.07 -5.68 0.04
C LEU A 69 -5.03 -6.76 0.31
N LEU A 70 -4.36 -6.67 1.46
CA LEU A 70 -3.37 -7.65 1.86
C LEU A 70 -4.04 -8.89 2.45
N ARG A 71 -3.40 -10.04 2.27
CA ARG A 71 -3.93 -11.33 2.72
C ARG A 71 -3.25 -11.78 3.99
N PRO A 72 -3.93 -12.55 4.86
CA PRO A 72 -3.31 -13.09 6.08
C PRO A 72 -2.03 -13.89 5.80
N GLU A 73 -1.98 -14.61 4.67
CA GLU A 73 -0.82 -15.44 4.29
C GLU A 73 0.43 -14.60 3.96
N ASP A 74 0.27 -13.30 3.69
CA ASP A 74 1.37 -12.39 3.41
C ASP A 74 2.07 -11.89 4.69
N ALA A 75 1.54 -12.20 5.89
CA ALA A 75 2.06 -11.73 7.17
C ALA A 75 3.53 -12.11 7.41
N ASP A 76 3.91 -13.36 7.19
CA ASP A 76 5.29 -13.80 7.45
C ASP A 76 6.30 -13.22 6.45
N ARG A 77 5.84 -12.98 5.22
CA ARG A 77 6.64 -12.30 4.19
C ARG A 77 6.87 -10.84 4.57
N LEU A 78 5.84 -10.14 5.06
CA LEU A 78 5.96 -8.78 5.60
C LEU A 78 6.80 -8.72 6.88
N ALA A 79 6.69 -9.72 7.75
CA ALA A 79 7.47 -9.81 8.99
C ALA A 79 8.97 -9.83 8.71
N TRP A 80 9.39 -10.48 7.63
CA TRP A 80 10.78 -10.46 7.21
C TRP A 80 11.28 -9.03 6.92
N PHE A 81 10.50 -8.22 6.19
CA PHE A 81 10.88 -6.83 5.89
C PHE A 81 10.86 -5.95 7.14
N ALA A 82 9.90 -6.16 8.04
CA ALA A 82 9.84 -5.46 9.32
C ALA A 82 11.11 -5.71 10.15
N ASN A 83 11.50 -6.99 10.28
CA ASN A 83 12.72 -7.39 10.98
C ASN A 83 14.00 -6.90 10.29
N TYR A 84 14.00 -6.82 8.95
CA TYR A 84 15.11 -6.24 8.19
C TYR A 84 15.33 -4.77 8.57
N LEU A 85 14.26 -3.98 8.65
CA LEU A 85 14.34 -2.56 9.05
C LEU A 85 14.81 -2.38 10.51
N ASP A 86 14.46 -3.29 11.42
CA ASP A 86 14.89 -3.24 12.82
C ASP A 86 16.38 -3.54 13.04
N GLY A 87 17.04 -4.22 12.08
CA GLY A 87 18.45 -4.58 12.21
C GLY A 87 18.76 -5.54 13.38
N GLU A 88 17.91 -6.54 13.59
CA GLU A 88 17.94 -7.53 14.70
C GLU A 88 17.34 -7.09 16.05
N VAL A 89 16.15 -6.46 16.06
CA VAL A 89 15.34 -6.36 17.29
C VAL A 89 13.92 -6.87 17.02
N SER A 90 13.55 -7.97 17.68
CA SER A 90 12.19 -8.53 17.61
C SER A 90 11.22 -7.67 18.42
N ALA A 91 10.33 -6.94 17.77
CA ALA A 91 9.18 -6.33 18.43
C ALA A 91 8.13 -7.40 18.76
N ILE A 92 7.64 -7.36 20.01
CA ILE A 92 6.68 -8.33 20.56
C ILE A 92 5.26 -7.97 20.13
N ASP A 93 4.54 -8.98 19.64
CA ASP A 93 3.12 -8.93 19.29
C ASP A 93 2.26 -8.38 20.44
N LYS A 94 1.42 -7.40 20.12
CA LYS A 94 0.24 -7.05 20.92
C LYS A 94 -0.99 -7.16 20.05
N ALA A 95 -2.05 -7.72 20.63
CA ALA A 95 -3.38 -7.75 20.02
C ALA A 95 -3.80 -6.33 19.62
N VAL A 96 -4.11 -6.13 18.34
CA VAL A 96 -4.37 -4.80 17.78
C VAL A 96 -5.87 -4.62 17.57
N ALA A 97 -6.44 -3.58 18.18
CA ALA A 97 -7.72 -3.01 17.77
C ALA A 97 -7.64 -2.48 16.33
N PRO A 98 -8.77 -2.25 15.62
CA PRO A 98 -8.76 -1.58 14.32
C PRO A 98 -7.87 -0.33 14.35
N PHE A 99 -7.06 -0.17 13.31
CA PHE A 99 -6.08 0.90 13.27
C PHE A 99 -5.92 1.49 11.88
N GLY A 100 -5.49 2.75 11.85
CA GLY A 100 -5.06 3.41 10.62
C GLY A 100 -3.77 4.18 10.86
N PHE A 101 -2.89 4.21 9.87
CA PHE A 101 -1.74 5.11 9.83
C PHE A 101 -1.43 5.50 8.40
N THR A 102 -0.63 6.55 8.24
CA THR A 102 -0.16 6.98 6.93
C THR A 102 1.36 6.95 6.84
N PHE A 103 1.86 6.74 5.64
CA PHE A 103 3.24 7.02 5.27
C PHE A 103 3.27 7.77 3.95
N CYS A 104 4.38 8.45 3.66
CA CYS A 104 4.46 9.35 2.50
C CYS A 104 5.70 9.03 1.68
N SER A 105 5.57 9.02 0.36
CA SER A 105 6.71 9.24 -0.53
C SER A 105 6.91 10.72 -0.77
N LYS A 106 7.78 11.10 -1.71
CA LYS A 106 7.94 12.50 -2.14
C LYS A 106 6.60 13.11 -2.56
N GLU A 107 5.78 12.35 -3.28
CA GLU A 107 4.59 12.85 -3.98
C GLU A 107 3.28 12.23 -3.51
N ASN A 108 3.32 11.05 -2.89
CA ASN A 108 2.14 10.30 -2.47
C ASN A 108 2.02 10.22 -0.94
N VAL A 109 0.80 9.99 -0.48
CA VAL A 109 0.40 9.60 0.86
C VAL A 109 -0.29 8.25 0.73
N TYR A 110 0.25 7.27 1.41
CA TYR A 110 -0.27 5.92 1.51
C TYR A 110 -1.00 5.81 2.84
N GLU A 111 -2.27 5.43 2.79
CA GLU A 111 -3.11 5.18 3.95
C GLU A 111 -3.25 3.68 4.15
N VAL A 112 -2.82 3.20 5.31
CA VAL A 112 -2.95 1.80 5.71
C VAL A 112 -4.02 1.71 6.78
N ALA A 113 -5.02 0.87 6.57
CA ALA A 113 -6.11 0.66 7.51
C ALA A 113 -6.35 -0.84 7.73
N LEU A 114 -6.58 -1.21 8.99
CA LEU A 114 -7.19 -2.48 9.38
C LEU A 114 -8.61 -2.18 9.87
N GLU A 115 -9.59 -2.56 9.07
CA GLU A 115 -11.01 -2.35 9.34
C GLU A 115 -11.67 -3.66 9.78
N ALA A 116 -12.76 -3.55 10.55
CA ALA A 116 -13.57 -4.68 10.98
C ALA A 116 -15.00 -4.52 10.43
N TYR A 117 -15.44 -5.52 9.70
CA TYR A 117 -16.75 -5.63 9.08
C TYR A 117 -17.58 -6.67 9.81
N GLN A 118 -18.80 -6.32 10.22
CA GLN A 118 -19.72 -7.25 10.87
C GLN A 118 -20.88 -7.58 9.95
N TYR A 119 -21.06 -8.86 9.67
CA TYR A 119 -22.13 -9.39 8.86
C TYR A 119 -23.07 -10.21 9.74
N THR A 120 -24.36 -9.92 9.68
CA THR A 120 -25.37 -10.80 10.27
C THR A 120 -25.76 -11.82 9.22
N LEU A 121 -25.49 -13.10 9.49
CA LEU A 121 -25.85 -14.20 8.62
C LEU A 121 -27.35 -14.50 8.73
N ASN A 122 -27.87 -15.24 7.74
CA ASN A 122 -29.30 -15.56 7.68
C ASN A 122 -29.80 -16.39 8.87
N ASP A 123 -28.92 -17.06 9.60
CA ASP A 123 -29.20 -17.82 10.83
C ASP A 123 -29.16 -16.95 12.11
N GLY A 124 -28.92 -15.64 11.97
CA GLY A 124 -28.81 -14.69 13.08
C GLY A 124 -27.43 -14.67 13.74
N SER A 125 -26.48 -15.49 13.30
CA SER A 125 -25.10 -15.41 13.76
C SER A 125 -24.40 -14.15 13.22
N VAL A 126 -23.49 -13.58 14.01
CA VAL A 126 -22.69 -12.42 13.59
C VAL A 126 -21.29 -12.91 13.23
N GLN A 127 -20.94 -12.76 11.97
CA GLN A 127 -19.59 -12.98 11.48
C GLN A 127 -18.85 -11.65 11.46
N THR A 128 -17.64 -11.62 12.05
CA THR A 128 -16.74 -10.46 11.94
C THR A 128 -15.63 -10.81 10.97
N GLU A 129 -15.42 -9.97 9.98
CA GLU A 129 -14.35 -10.04 8.98
C GLU A 129 -13.41 -8.86 9.22
N TYR A 130 -12.09 -9.07 9.17
CA TYR A 130 -11.13 -7.96 9.18
C TYR A 130 -10.55 -7.77 7.77
N GLU A 131 -10.25 -6.54 7.40
CA GLU A 131 -9.67 -6.25 6.10
C GLU A 131 -8.53 -5.26 6.27
N MET A 132 -7.35 -5.63 5.76
CA MET A 132 -6.20 -4.73 5.73
C MET A 132 -6.02 -4.17 4.33
N SER A 133 -6.22 -2.86 4.20
CA SER A 133 -6.11 -2.13 2.94
C SER A 133 -4.93 -1.16 2.95
N VAL A 134 -4.31 -1.00 1.79
CA VAL A 134 -3.33 0.06 1.51
C VAL A 134 -3.85 0.88 0.35
N CYS A 135 -4.22 2.14 0.64
CA CYS A 135 -4.80 3.07 -0.32
C CYS A 135 -3.79 4.16 -0.69
N VAL A 136 -3.61 4.41 -1.97
CA VAL A 136 -2.68 5.45 -2.46
C VAL A 136 -3.44 6.74 -2.77
N SER A 137 -2.90 7.87 -2.31
CA SER A 137 -3.38 9.22 -2.63
C SER A 137 -2.21 10.18 -2.88
N ILE A 138 -2.42 11.27 -3.61
CA ILE A 138 -1.37 12.28 -3.85
C ILE A 138 -1.41 13.36 -2.76
N LYS A 139 -0.23 13.87 -2.36
CA LYS A 139 -0.14 14.99 -1.42
C LYS A 139 -0.93 16.22 -1.91
N PRO A 140 -1.67 16.92 -1.03
CA PRO A 140 -2.34 18.17 -1.39
C PRO A 140 -1.28 19.27 -1.62
N GLY A 141 -1.35 20.03 -2.73
CA GLY A 141 -0.42 21.15 -2.88
C GLY A 141 -0.40 21.93 -4.20
N ASN A 142 -0.68 21.32 -5.36
CA ASN A 142 -0.60 22.07 -6.62
C ASN A 142 -1.56 21.56 -7.69
N ILE A 143 -2.56 22.37 -8.05
CA ILE A 143 -3.56 22.03 -9.07
C ILE A 143 -2.95 21.88 -10.47
N PHE A 144 -1.87 22.61 -10.78
CA PHE A 144 -1.13 22.46 -12.04
C PHE A 144 -0.40 21.12 -12.09
N TYR A 145 0.13 20.68 -10.95
CA TYR A 145 0.75 19.36 -10.85
C TYR A 145 -0.29 18.24 -10.99
N ARG A 146 -1.49 18.41 -10.42
CA ARG A 146 -2.63 17.48 -10.66
C ARG A 146 -3.06 17.45 -12.12
N LEU A 147 -3.12 18.59 -12.79
CA LEU A 147 -3.42 18.67 -14.23
C LEU A 147 -2.35 17.94 -15.06
N TYR A 148 -1.07 18.18 -14.77
CA TYR A 148 0.05 17.49 -15.42
C TYR A 148 0.01 15.97 -15.20
N ARG A 149 -0.26 15.53 -13.97
CA ARG A 149 -0.39 14.10 -13.61
C ARG A 149 -1.58 13.45 -14.30
N THR A 150 -2.72 14.13 -14.32
CA THR A 150 -3.92 13.71 -15.08
C THR A 150 -3.58 13.52 -16.55
N ALA A 151 -2.87 14.47 -17.15
CA ALA A 151 -2.45 14.39 -18.55
C ALA A 151 -1.51 13.19 -18.80
N LYS A 152 -0.51 12.97 -17.95
CA LYS A 152 0.39 11.81 -18.05
C LYS A 152 -0.33 10.46 -17.89
N TYR A 153 -1.25 10.39 -16.93
CA TYR A 153 -2.05 9.19 -16.66
C TYR A 153 -2.97 8.86 -17.85
N LEU A 154 -3.61 9.89 -18.43
CA LEU A 154 -4.44 9.74 -19.63
C LEU A 154 -3.63 9.41 -20.89
N SER A 155 -2.39 9.89 -20.99
CA SER A 155 -1.51 9.60 -22.13
C SER A 155 -0.87 8.20 -22.07
N GLY A 156 -1.18 7.39 -21.05
CA GLY A 156 -0.63 6.04 -20.92
C GLY A 156 0.88 6.02 -20.66
N TYR A 157 1.44 7.11 -20.12
CA TYR A 157 2.87 7.15 -19.80
C TYR A 157 3.14 6.30 -18.55
N CYS A 158 3.51 5.04 -18.75
CA CYS A 158 4.07 4.18 -17.70
C CYS A 158 5.60 4.37 -17.71
N SER A 159 6.15 5.05 -16.70
CA SER A 159 7.61 5.07 -16.50
C SER A 159 8.13 3.65 -16.35
N CYS A 160 9.29 3.35 -16.95
CA CYS A 160 9.96 2.05 -16.84
C CYS A 160 10.31 1.68 -15.38
N TYR A 161 10.26 2.66 -14.47
CA TYR A 161 10.43 2.52 -13.02
C TYR A 161 9.29 3.25 -12.31
N GLY A 162 8.04 2.78 -12.47
CA GLY A 162 6.96 3.08 -11.52
C GLY A 162 6.87 4.51 -10.97
N ASP A 163 7.09 5.56 -11.80
CA ASP A 163 7.08 7.00 -11.40
C ASP A 163 5.83 7.42 -10.60
N PHE A 164 4.80 6.57 -10.59
CA PHE A 164 3.52 6.84 -9.98
C PHE A 164 3.42 6.34 -8.54
N ASP A 165 4.12 5.29 -8.12
CA ASP A 165 3.72 4.55 -6.90
C ASP A 165 4.88 3.91 -6.11
N SER A 166 6.09 4.43 -6.27
CA SER A 166 7.21 4.02 -5.43
C SER A 166 7.22 4.73 -4.07
N PHE A 167 7.70 4.04 -3.05
CA PHE A 167 7.92 4.56 -1.71
C PHE A 167 9.06 3.80 -1.04
N GLU A 168 9.51 4.34 0.09
CA GLU A 168 10.59 3.78 0.86
C GLU A 168 10.14 3.70 2.31
N PHE A 169 10.38 2.57 2.95
CA PHE A 169 10.33 2.45 4.40
C PHE A 169 11.75 2.57 4.94
N MET A 170 11.91 3.49 5.88
CA MET A 170 13.15 3.69 6.63
C MET A 170 13.12 2.85 7.92
N PRO A 171 14.25 2.70 8.64
CA PRO A 171 14.25 2.03 9.94
C PRO A 171 13.23 2.62 10.93
N THR A 172 12.97 3.93 10.86
CA THR A 172 11.96 4.62 11.68
C THR A 172 10.52 4.18 11.38
N ASP A 173 10.26 3.55 10.23
CA ASP A 173 8.97 3.02 9.82
C ASP A 173 8.79 1.53 10.18
N SER A 174 9.78 0.86 10.80
CA SER A 174 9.70 -0.57 11.12
C SER A 174 8.47 -0.92 11.96
N ALA A 175 8.12 -0.07 12.93
CA ALA A 175 6.94 -0.22 13.77
C ALA A 175 5.63 -0.22 12.98
N LYS A 176 5.57 0.47 11.83
CA LYS A 176 4.41 0.49 10.94
C LYS A 176 4.24 -0.87 10.23
N LEU A 177 5.35 -1.42 9.73
CA LEU A 177 5.38 -2.75 9.10
C LEU A 177 5.04 -3.85 10.11
N HIS A 178 5.57 -3.79 11.34
CA HIS A 178 5.17 -4.70 12.41
C HIS A 178 3.69 -4.61 12.72
N ARG A 179 3.12 -3.41 12.74
CA ARG A 179 1.69 -3.22 12.96
C ARG A 179 0.86 -3.87 11.86
N MET A 180 1.29 -3.77 10.60
CA MET A 180 0.66 -4.48 9.48
C MET A 180 0.72 -5.99 9.67
N VAL A 181 1.87 -6.54 10.06
CA VAL A 181 2.06 -7.97 10.32
C VAL A 181 1.14 -8.44 11.44
N SER A 182 1.13 -7.75 12.58
CA SER A 182 0.26 -8.11 13.70
C SER A 182 -1.22 -8.02 13.31
N GLY A 183 -1.62 -7.05 12.47
CA GLY A 183 -2.97 -6.94 11.92
C GLY A 183 -3.37 -8.13 11.04
N LEU A 184 -2.47 -8.60 10.17
CA LEU A 184 -2.72 -9.78 9.33
C LEU A 184 -2.76 -11.08 10.11
N ARG A 185 -2.05 -11.18 11.25
CA ARG A 185 -2.04 -12.36 12.13
C ARG A 185 -3.26 -12.48 13.05
N VAL A 186 -4.13 -11.47 13.09
CA VAL A 186 -5.43 -11.58 13.80
C VAL A 186 -6.38 -12.56 13.08
N TYR A 187 -6.07 -12.89 11.82
CA TYR A 187 -6.80 -13.86 11.00
C TYR A 187 -6.39 -15.32 11.24
#